data_AF-A0A3C1KKE2-F1
#
_entry.id   AF-A0A3C1KKE2-F1
#
_cell.length_a   1.000
_cell.length_b   1.000
_cell.length_c   1.000
_cell.angle_alpha   90.00
_cell.angle_beta   90.00
_cell.angle_gamma   90.00
#
_symmetry.space_group_name_H-M   'P 1'
#
loop_
_entity.id
_entity.type
_entity.pdbx_description
1 polymer ?
#
loop_
_entity_poly.entity_id
_entity_poly.type
_entity_poly.pdbx_seq_one_letter_code
_entity_poly.pdbx_strand_id
1 'polypeptide(L)'
;MLPALDSPFARSRLNDAGVLVACAEREQRYGEAVRAACCEDIGRLLKTQTRPYEQAIGQLMEAIDEERVADEPLIQLLARKAYREEWLYQPAAALYPERRWAALD
;
A
#
# COMPACT_ATOMS: atom_id res chain seq x y z
N MET A 1 -1.86 35.11 8.82
CA MET A 1 -2.59 34.65 10.02
C MET A 1 -2.18 33.21 10.24
N LEU A 2 -1.46 32.90 11.32
CA LEU A 2 -1.11 31.51 11.64
C LEU A 2 -2.37 30.81 12.19
N PRO A 3 -2.57 29.52 11.92
CA PRO A 3 -3.69 28.77 12.48
C PRO A 3 -3.61 28.81 14.02
N ALA A 4 -4.75 28.98 14.69
CA ALA A 4 -4.81 28.89 16.15
C ALA A 4 -4.58 27.42 16.56
N LEU A 5 -3.46 27.15 17.23
CA LEU A 5 -3.02 25.81 17.66
C LEU A 5 -3.14 25.64 19.18
N ASP A 6 -4.00 26.45 19.77
CA ASP A 6 -4.06 26.70 21.20
C ASP A 6 -4.86 25.59 21.90
N SER A 7 -5.73 24.90 21.15
CA SER A 7 -6.53 23.78 21.64
C SER A 7 -5.85 22.42 21.39
N PRO A 8 -6.04 21.44 22.29
CA PRO A 8 -5.60 20.06 22.07
C PRO A 8 -6.11 19.46 20.75
N PHE A 9 -7.35 19.79 20.38
CA PHE A 9 -7.94 19.34 19.11
C PHE A 9 -7.20 19.92 17.89
N ALA A 10 -6.92 21.22 17.88
CA ALA A 10 -6.19 21.86 16.79
C ALA A 10 -4.77 21.27 16.62
N ARG A 11 -4.10 20.95 17.73
CA ARG A 11 -2.79 20.26 17.71
C ARG A 11 -2.89 18.85 17.15
N SER A 12 -3.92 18.09 17.54
CA SER A 12 -4.17 16.75 16.99
C SER A 12 -4.36 16.80 15.47
N ARG A 13 -5.18 17.73 14.97
CA ARG A 13 -5.44 17.89 13.53
C ARG A 13 -4.18 18.31 12.76
N LEU A 14 -3.33 19.14 13.36
CA LEU A 14 -2.06 19.50 12.76
C LEU A 14 -1.13 18.28 12.64
N ASN A 15 -1.06 17.44 13.68
CA ASN A 15 -0.26 16.21 13.64
C ASN A 15 -0.77 15.25 12.55
N ASP A 16 -2.10 15.05 12.47
CA ASP A 16 -2.71 14.22 11.42
C ASP A 16 -2.37 14.75 10.02
N ALA A 17 -2.46 16.07 9.81
CA ALA A 17 -2.11 16.70 8.55
C ALA A 17 -0.62 16.51 8.21
N GLY A 18 0.26 16.59 9.21
CA GLY A 18 1.69 16.30 9.04
C GLY A 18 1.94 14.87 8.54
N VAL A 19 1.20 13.89 9.05
CA VAL A 19 1.27 12.49 8.58
C VAL A 19 0.81 12.37 7.13
N LEU A 20 -0.31 13.00 6.77
CA LEU A 20 -0.81 12.97 5.40
C LEU A 20 0.16 13.61 4.40
N VAL A 21 0.77 14.75 4.75
CA VAL A 21 1.79 15.40 3.93
C VAL A 21 3.00 14.48 3.76
N ALA A 22 3.51 13.88 4.84
CA ALA A 22 4.63 12.94 4.75
C ALA A 22 4.31 11.71 3.89
N CYS A 23 3.07 11.20 3.92
CA CYS A 23 2.63 10.12 3.04
C CYS A 23 2.58 10.58 1.57
N ALA A 24 2.05 11.78 1.30
CA ALA A 24 1.98 12.33 -0.06
C ALA A 24 3.36 12.55 -0.67
N GLU A 25 4.34 13.03 0.11
CA GLU A 25 5.73 13.17 -0.33
C GLU A 25 6.35 11.84 -0.71
N ARG A 26 6.07 10.78 0.06
CA ARG A 26 6.54 9.42 -0.22
C ARG A 26 5.88 8.83 -1.46
N GLU A 27 4.57 8.99 -1.62
CA GLU A 27 3.84 8.59 -2.83
C GLU A 27 4.40 9.28 -4.08
N GLN A 28 4.62 10.59 -4.00
CA GLN A 28 5.20 11.36 -5.10
C GLN A 28 6.61 10.85 -5.47
N ARG A 29 7.41 10.50 -4.46
CA ARG A 29 8.82 10.11 -4.67
C ARG A 29 9.01 8.65 -5.06
N TYR A 30 8.18 7.74 -4.54
CA TYR A 30 8.42 6.29 -4.60
C TYR A 30 7.23 5.50 -5.14
N GLY A 31 6.04 6.10 -5.26
CA GLY A 31 4.81 5.39 -5.62
C GLY A 31 4.90 4.71 -6.98
N GLU A 32 5.49 5.37 -7.98
CA GLU A 32 5.67 4.76 -9.31
C GLU A 32 6.59 3.54 -9.27
N ALA A 33 7.72 3.62 -8.55
CA ALA A 33 8.66 2.52 -8.41
C ALA A 33 8.02 1.32 -7.68
N VAL A 34 7.23 1.58 -6.63
CA VAL A 34 6.48 0.54 -5.91
C VAL A 34 5.45 -0.13 -6.81
N ARG A 35 4.68 0.66 -7.57
CA ARG A 35 3.68 0.14 -8.53
C ARG A 35 4.34 -0.67 -9.65
N ALA A 36 5.47 -0.20 -10.20
CA ALA A 36 6.23 -0.92 -11.22
C ALA A 36 6.74 -2.28 -10.70
N ALA A 37 7.31 -2.32 -9.50
CA ALA A 37 7.76 -3.57 -8.88
C ALA A 37 6.58 -4.54 -8.64
N CYS A 38 5.40 -4.02 -8.27
CA CYS A 38 4.19 -4.84 -8.13
C CYS A 38 3.74 -5.41 -9.49
N CYS A 39 3.70 -4.59 -10.54
CA CYS A 39 3.42 -5.05 -11.91
C CYS A 39 4.38 -6.16 -12.36
N GLU A 40 5.67 -6.05 -12.04
CA GLU A 40 6.65 -7.10 -12.38
C GLU A 40 6.40 -8.41 -11.63
N ASP A 41 6.03 -8.33 -10.34
CA ASP A 41 5.65 -9.51 -9.56
C ASP A 41 4.39 -10.18 -10.13
N ILE A 42 3.37 -9.39 -10.48
CA ILE A 42 2.12 -9.88 -11.09
C ILE A 42 2.41 -10.51 -12.44
N GLY A 43 3.19 -9.84 -13.29
CA GLY A 43 3.54 -10.37 -14.61
C GLY A 43 4.31 -11.68 -14.54
N ARG A 44 5.20 -11.84 -13.53
CA ARG A 44 5.86 -13.12 -13.26
C ARG A 44 4.88 -14.22 -12.85
N LEU A 45 3.90 -13.89 -12.01
CA LEU A 45 2.89 -14.83 -11.53
C LEU A 45 1.96 -15.30 -12.66
N LEU A 46 1.46 -14.34 -13.45
CA LEU A 46 0.50 -14.59 -14.54
C LEU A 46 1.15 -14.94 -15.87
N LYS A 47 2.49 -14.94 -15.94
CA LYS A 47 3.30 -15.16 -17.15
C LYS A 47 2.91 -14.22 -18.31
N THR A 48 2.63 -12.96 -17.98
CA THR A 48 2.19 -11.94 -18.94
C THR A 48 2.83 -10.59 -18.63
N GLN A 49 2.88 -9.69 -19.61
CA GLN A 49 3.24 -8.29 -19.34
C GLN A 49 2.02 -7.54 -18.82
N THR A 50 2.12 -7.01 -17.62
CA THR A 50 1.01 -6.31 -16.95
C THR A 50 1.37 -4.86 -16.67
N ARG A 51 0.92 -3.94 -17.52
CA ARG A 51 0.97 -2.48 -17.32
C ARG A 51 -0.24 -1.85 -18.02
N PRO A 52 -0.86 -0.79 -17.48
CA PRO A 52 -0.52 -0.06 -16.24
C PRO A 52 -0.91 -0.82 -14.95
N TYR A 53 -0.63 -0.22 -13.78
CA TYR A 53 -0.82 -0.85 -12.46
C TYR A 53 -2.26 -1.28 -12.21
N GLU A 54 -3.22 -0.46 -12.60
CA GLU A 54 -4.66 -0.71 -12.45
C GLU A 54 -5.07 -1.95 -13.25
N GLN A 55 -4.54 -2.11 -14.46
CA GLN A 55 -4.77 -3.29 -15.29
C GLN A 55 -4.12 -4.54 -14.67
N ALA A 56 -2.90 -4.42 -14.15
CA ALA A 56 -2.21 -5.54 -13.50
C ALA A 56 -3.00 -6.06 -12.29
N ILE A 57 -3.53 -5.15 -11.47
CA ILE A 57 -4.38 -5.51 -10.33
C ILE A 57 -5.69 -6.17 -10.80
N GLY A 58 -6.35 -5.62 -11.82
CA GLY A 58 -7.57 -6.22 -12.38
C GLY A 58 -7.34 -7.65 -12.87
N GLN A 59 -6.25 -7.89 -13.60
CA GLN A 59 -5.88 -9.22 -14.09
C GLN A 59 -5.52 -10.19 -12.95
N LEU A 60 -4.88 -9.69 -11.89
CA LEU A 60 -4.61 -10.50 -10.69
C LEU A 60 -5.92 -10.90 -10.01
N MET A 61 -6.86 -9.97 -9.83
CA MET A 61 -8.16 -10.25 -9.21
C MET A 61 -8.94 -11.29 -10.02
N GLU A 62 -9.04 -11.11 -11.33
CA GLU A 62 -9.69 -12.07 -12.23
C GLU A 62 -9.05 -13.46 -12.13
N ALA A 63 -7.71 -13.54 -12.04
CA ALA A 63 -7.01 -14.82 -11.90
C ALA A 63 -7.21 -15.48 -10.52
N ILE A 64 -7.45 -14.70 -9.46
CA ILE A 64 -7.81 -15.20 -8.13
C ILE A 64 -9.24 -15.74 -8.15
N ASP A 65 -10.18 -14.95 -8.69
CA ASP A 65 -11.60 -15.31 -8.76
C ASP A 65 -11.84 -16.57 -9.62
N GLU A 66 -11.03 -16.77 -10.66
CA GLU A 66 -11.07 -17.96 -11.53
C GLU A 66 -10.19 -19.12 -11.04
N GLU A 67 -9.61 -19.01 -9.83
CA GLU A 67 -8.73 -20.03 -9.23
C GLU A 67 -7.56 -20.47 -10.15
N ARG A 68 -7.05 -19.55 -10.98
CA ARG A 68 -5.99 -19.82 -11.96
C ARG A 68 -4.58 -19.78 -11.38
N VAL A 69 -4.44 -19.40 -10.12
CA VAL A 69 -3.15 -19.20 -9.45
C VAL A 69 -3.11 -20.05 -8.19
N ALA A 70 -2.00 -20.76 -7.98
CA ALA A 70 -1.80 -21.52 -6.75
C ALA A 70 -1.61 -20.57 -5.54
N ASP A 71 -2.10 -21.00 -4.37
CA ASP A 71 -2.07 -20.21 -3.13
C ASP A 71 -0.67 -19.77 -2.72
N GLU A 72 0.30 -20.69 -2.72
CA GLU A 72 1.66 -20.41 -2.25
C GLU A 72 2.31 -19.19 -2.96
N PRO A 73 2.44 -19.16 -4.31
CA PRO A 73 3.02 -17.99 -4.99
C PRO A 73 2.12 -16.75 -4.92
N LEU A 74 0.80 -16.91 -4.80
CA LEU A 74 -0.14 -15.81 -4.59
C LEU A 74 0.07 -15.13 -3.24
N ILE A 75 0.12 -15.91 -2.15
CA ILE A 75 0.36 -15.42 -0.79
C ILE A 75 1.70 -14.70 -0.72
N GLN A 76 2.76 -15.24 -1.34
CA GLN A 76 4.06 -14.57 -1.40
C GLN A 76 4.00 -13.24 -2.14
N LEU A 77 3.24 -13.13 -3.24
CA LEU A 77 3.03 -11.87 -3.95
C LEU A 77 2.27 -10.87 -3.06
N LEU A 78 1.17 -11.28 -2.46
CA LEU A 78 0.34 -10.42 -1.61
C LEU A 78 1.12 -9.91 -0.39
N ALA A 79 1.95 -10.77 0.22
CA ALA A 79 2.83 -10.38 1.32
C ALA A 79 3.86 -9.32 0.88
N ARG A 80 4.51 -9.49 -0.29
CA ARG A 80 5.43 -8.49 -0.83
C ARG A 80 4.72 -7.18 -1.15
N LYS A 81 3.51 -7.23 -1.72
CA LYS A 81 2.69 -6.05 -1.98
C LYS A 81 2.37 -5.30 -0.68
N ALA A 82 1.85 -6.00 0.32
CA ALA A 82 1.51 -5.43 1.62
C ALA A 82 2.73 -4.80 2.29
N TYR A 83 3.88 -5.46 2.28
CA TYR A 83 5.12 -4.91 2.84
C TYR A 83 5.56 -3.62 2.15
N ARG A 84 5.49 -3.56 0.81
CA ARG A 84 5.86 -2.35 0.07
C ARG A 84 4.87 -1.20 0.30
N GLU A 85 3.57 -1.49 0.38
CA GLU A 85 2.55 -0.48 0.69
C GLU A 85 2.70 0.05 2.11
N GLU A 86 2.93 -0.84 3.08
CA GLU A 86 3.22 -0.44 4.45
C GLU A 86 4.45 0.45 4.53
N TRP A 87 5.52 0.09 3.82
CA TRP A 87 6.71 0.93 3.73
C TRP A 87 6.36 2.27 3.08
N LEU A 88 5.62 2.29 1.97
CA LEU A 88 5.25 3.52 1.26
C LEU A 88 4.47 4.48 2.18
N TYR A 89 3.56 3.94 2.98
CA TYR A 89 2.75 4.67 3.96
C TYR A 89 3.29 4.60 5.39
N GLN A 90 4.60 4.39 5.57
CA GLN A 90 5.21 4.24 6.89
C GLN A 90 4.83 5.34 7.90
N PRO A 91 4.68 6.63 7.55
CA PRO A 91 4.25 7.65 8.51
C PRO A 91 2.87 7.35 9.11
N ALA A 92 1.95 6.81 8.32
CA ALA A 92 0.64 6.37 8.80
C ALA A 92 0.73 5.05 9.57
N ALA A 93 1.54 4.08 9.09
CA ALA A 93 1.74 2.81 9.78
C ALA A 93 2.35 3.00 11.19
N ALA A 94 3.21 4.01 11.37
CA ALA A 94 3.83 4.34 12.65
C ALA A 94 2.83 4.84 13.72
N LEU A 95 1.62 5.26 13.34
CA LEU A 95 0.56 5.64 14.29
C LEU A 95 0.09 4.46 15.14
N TYR A 96 0.22 3.24 14.62
CA TYR A 96 -0.21 2.01 15.27
C TYR A 96 0.91 0.96 15.24
N PRO A 97 1.94 1.11 16.10
CA PRO A 97 3.12 0.24 16.09
C PRO A 97 2.80 -1.20 16.50
N GLU A 98 1.81 -1.38 17.39
CA GLU A 98 1.37 -2.68 17.89
C GLU A 98 0.22 -3.29 17.05
N ARG A 99 0.01 -2.81 15.82
CA ARG A 99 -1.03 -3.36 14.94
C ARG A 99 -0.76 -4.84 14.67
N ARG A 100 -1.82 -5.63 14.67
CA ARG A 100 -1.78 -7.06 14.36
C ARG A 100 -2.80 -7.34 13.28
N TRP A 101 -2.45 -8.26 12.39
CA TRP A 101 -3.43 -8.83 11.49
C TRP A 101 -4.49 -9.56 12.31
N ALA A 102 -5.75 -9.38 11.95
CA ALA A 102 -6.81 -10.23 12.49
C ALA A 102 -6.50 -11.68 12.14
N ALA A 103 -6.91 -12.61 13.02
CA ALA A 103 -6.90 -14.01 12.65
C ALA A 103 -7.83 -14.20 11.43
N LEU A 104 -7.41 -15.05 10.49
CA LEU A 104 -8.30 -15.57 9.48
C LEU A 104 -9.18 -16.60 10.19
N ASP A 105 -10.47 -16.31 10.34
CA ASP A 105 -11.49 -17.19 10.88
C ASP A 105 -12.10 -18.13 9.83
#